data_AF-A0A351Q405-F1
#
_entry.id   AF-A0A351Q405-F1
#
_cell.length_a   1.000
_cell.length_b   1.000
_cell.length_c   1.000
_cell.angle_alpha   90.00
_cell.angle_beta   90.00
_cell.angle_gamma   90.00
#
_symmetry.space_group_name_H-M   'P 1'
#
loop_
_entity.id
_entity.type
_entity.pdbx_description
1 polymer ?
#
loop_
_entity_poly.entity_id
_entity_poly.type
_entity_poly.pdbx_seq_one_letter_code
_entity_poly.pdbx_strand_id
1 'polypeptide(L)'
;QSVALHLQRAWYWHLQDVASNYKMQDPEAVVSAASLLALLGAEGKTPGEAIELEYLESDKTSWVADLLNAHRHLYLLPVARRAQMDADRLPMIAVDITEDVIDWDLQRAHRWFTKMEELVERQRDMMIEF
;
A
#
# COMPACT_ATOMS: atom_id res chain seq x y z
N GLN A 1 8.03 2.50 -11.60
CA GLN A 1 6.59 2.63 -11.29
C GLN A 1 5.85 1.29 -11.11
N SER A 2 6.05 0.28 -11.97
CA SER A 2 5.42 -1.06 -11.80
C SER A 2 5.69 -1.75 -10.45
N VAL A 3 6.83 -1.51 -9.80
CA VAL A 3 7.19 -2.15 -8.52
C VAL A 3 6.24 -1.77 -7.38
N ALA A 4 5.93 -0.49 -7.19
CA ALA A 4 5.00 -0.05 -6.13
C ALA A 4 3.59 -0.62 -6.33
N LEU A 5 3.13 -0.73 -7.58
CA LEU A 5 1.87 -1.38 -7.93
C LEU A 5 1.88 -2.87 -7.57
N HIS A 6 2.91 -3.62 -7.99
CA HIS A 6 2.99 -5.04 -7.72
C HIS A 6 3.17 -5.35 -6.22
N LEU A 7 3.96 -4.55 -5.50
CA LEU A 7 4.15 -4.70 -4.06
C LEU A 7 2.89 -4.32 -3.28
N GLN A 8 2.15 -3.28 -3.69
CA GLN A 8 0.86 -2.98 -3.09
C GLN A 8 -0.14 -4.13 -3.31
N ARG A 9 -0.14 -4.75 -4.50
CA ARG A 9 -1.01 -5.90 -4.76
C ARG A 9 -0.59 -7.11 -3.92
N ALA A 10 0.70 -7.34 -3.75
CA ALA A 10 1.21 -8.39 -2.87
C ALA A 10 0.81 -8.14 -1.40
N TRP A 11 0.91 -6.90 -0.92
CA TRP A 11 0.41 -6.50 0.41
C TRP A 11 -1.05 -6.88 0.58
N TYR A 12 -1.90 -6.45 -0.37
CA TYR A 12 -3.32 -6.76 -0.37
C TYR A 12 -3.60 -8.27 -0.33
N TRP A 13 -2.92 -9.05 -1.17
CA TRP A 13 -3.10 -10.50 -1.15
C TRP A 13 -2.63 -11.15 0.14
N HIS A 14 -1.57 -10.64 0.76
CA HIS A 14 -1.12 -11.13 2.05
C HIS A 14 -2.16 -10.91 3.16
N LEU A 15 -2.84 -9.76 3.17
CA LEU A 15 -3.96 -9.53 4.10
C LEU A 15 -5.07 -10.58 3.94
N GLN A 16 -5.39 -10.93 2.69
CA GLN A 16 -6.38 -11.96 2.37
C GLN A 16 -5.90 -13.37 2.69
N ASP A 17 -4.60 -13.66 2.51
CA ASP A 17 -3.95 -14.92 2.88
C ASP A 17 -4.07 -15.13 4.41
N VAL A 18 -3.79 -14.08 5.19
CA VAL A 18 -3.95 -14.09 6.64
C VAL A 18 -5.40 -14.36 7.04
N ALA A 19 -6.37 -13.66 6.44
CA ALA A 19 -7.79 -13.92 6.70
C ALA A 19 -8.20 -15.36 6.35
N SER A 20 -7.68 -15.89 5.24
CA SER A 20 -7.95 -17.25 4.76
C SER A 20 -7.43 -18.30 5.75
N ASN A 21 -6.23 -18.11 6.30
CA ASN A 21 -5.66 -18.99 7.32
C ASN A 21 -6.49 -19.01 8.62
N TYR A 22 -7.13 -17.89 8.96
CA TYR A 22 -8.10 -17.84 10.05
C TYR A 22 -9.49 -18.39 9.69
N LYS A 23 -9.66 -19.03 8.53
CA LYS A 23 -10.92 -19.65 8.07
C LYS A 23 -12.07 -18.64 7.96
N MET A 24 -11.75 -17.38 7.66
CA MET A 24 -12.76 -16.36 7.37
C MET A 24 -13.57 -16.79 6.14
N GLN A 25 -14.89 -16.61 6.20
CA GLN A 25 -15.77 -17.05 5.10
C GLN A 25 -15.57 -16.26 3.81
N ASP A 26 -15.32 -14.95 3.93
CA ASP A 26 -15.12 -14.05 2.81
C ASP A 26 -13.82 -13.24 2.98
N PRO A 27 -12.65 -13.84 2.70
CA PRO A 27 -11.37 -13.14 2.76
C PRO A 27 -11.29 -11.98 1.74
N GLU A 28 -12.12 -12.00 0.69
CA GLU A 28 -12.11 -10.95 -0.33
C GLU A 28 -12.64 -9.62 0.19
N ALA A 29 -13.45 -9.64 1.25
CA ALA A 29 -13.92 -8.45 1.96
C ALA A 29 -12.81 -7.68 2.67
N VAL A 30 -11.62 -8.28 2.85
CA VAL A 30 -10.45 -7.62 3.42
C VAL A 30 -9.79 -6.72 2.37
N VAL A 31 -9.84 -5.40 2.62
CA VAL A 31 -9.32 -4.38 1.70
C VAL A 31 -8.19 -3.51 2.28
N SER A 32 -7.92 -3.66 3.57
CA SER A 32 -6.90 -2.94 4.36
C SER A 32 -6.61 -3.71 5.65
N ALA A 33 -5.48 -3.45 6.30
CA ALA A 33 -5.18 -4.06 7.59
C ALA A 33 -6.23 -3.71 8.67
N ALA A 34 -6.78 -2.50 8.63
CA ALA A 34 -7.89 -2.10 9.51
C ALA A 34 -9.15 -2.96 9.28
N SER A 35 -9.51 -3.23 8.02
CA SER A 35 -10.64 -4.11 7.71
C SER A 35 -10.39 -5.56 8.12
N LEU A 36 -9.14 -6.05 7.99
CA LEU A 36 -8.74 -7.39 8.45
C LEU A 36 -9.00 -7.53 9.95
N LEU A 37 -8.51 -6.58 10.75
CA LEU A 37 -8.74 -6.58 12.20
C LEU A 37 -10.21 -6.48 12.56
N ALA A 38 -10.98 -5.63 11.88
CA ALA A 38 -12.41 -5.47 12.16
C ALA A 38 -13.19 -6.76 11.87
N LEU A 39 -12.92 -7.41 10.72
CA LEU A 39 -13.60 -8.64 10.31
C LEU A 39 -13.24 -9.82 11.21
N LEU A 40 -11.96 -10.00 11.55
CA LEU A 40 -11.53 -11.02 12.51
C LEU A 40 -12.09 -10.76 13.90
N GLY A 41 -12.11 -9.49 14.33
CA GLY A 41 -12.68 -9.08 15.60
C GLY A 41 -14.18 -9.38 15.72
N ALA A 42 -14.94 -9.26 14.62
CA ALA A 42 -16.35 -9.64 14.57
C ALA A 42 -16.58 -11.15 14.77
N GLU A 43 -15.58 -11.99 14.42
CA GLU A 43 -15.56 -13.42 14.71
C GLU A 43 -14.94 -13.75 16.09
N GLY A 44 -14.60 -12.73 16.89
CA GLY A 44 -13.96 -12.90 18.19
C GLY A 44 -12.49 -13.30 18.13
N LYS A 45 -11.82 -13.11 16.98
CA LYS A 45 -10.41 -13.44 16.75
C LYS A 45 -9.55 -12.17 16.76
N THR A 46 -8.42 -12.22 17.44
CA THR A 46 -7.45 -11.10 17.49
C THR A 46 -6.02 -11.62 17.30
N PRO A 47 -5.66 -12.09 16.10
CA PRO A 47 -4.35 -12.67 15.86
C PRO A 47 -3.25 -11.61 15.82
N GLY A 48 -2.05 -11.99 16.27
CA GLY A 48 -0.89 -11.09 16.35
C GLY A 48 -0.47 -10.56 14.98
N GLU A 49 -0.65 -11.36 13.94
CA GLU A 49 -0.38 -11.05 12.53
C GLU A 49 -1.25 -9.88 12.06
N ALA A 50 -2.56 -9.93 12.31
CA ALA A 50 -3.47 -8.86 11.91
C ALA A 50 -3.17 -7.55 12.68
N ILE A 51 -2.79 -7.67 13.95
CA ILE A 51 -2.37 -6.53 14.78
C ILE A 51 -1.08 -5.90 14.23
N GLU A 52 -0.07 -6.71 13.91
CA GLU A 52 1.17 -6.25 13.31
C GLU A 52 0.94 -5.55 11.96
N LEU A 53 0.09 -6.12 11.11
CA LEU A 53 -0.23 -5.56 9.80
C LEU A 53 -0.90 -4.19 9.94
N GLU A 54 -1.79 -4.00 10.93
CA GLU A 54 -2.40 -2.70 11.18
C GLU A 54 -1.43 -1.69 11.76
N TYR A 55 -0.53 -2.10 12.65
CA TYR A 55 0.55 -1.22 13.12
C TYR A 55 1.44 -0.76 11.97
N LEU A 56 1.80 -1.66 11.06
CA LEU A 56 2.57 -1.30 9.88
C LEU A 56 1.79 -0.35 8.96
N GLU A 57 0.51 -0.60 8.70
CA GLU A 57 -0.28 0.27 7.80
C GLU A 57 -0.58 1.66 8.41
N SER A 58 -0.77 1.73 9.74
CA SER A 58 -1.13 2.97 10.45
C SER A 58 0.09 3.84 10.81
N ASP A 59 1.27 3.25 11.01
CA ASP A 59 2.50 3.99 11.28
C ASP A 59 3.02 4.66 10.00
N LYS A 60 2.89 5.99 9.94
CA LYS A 60 3.36 6.82 8.82
C LYS A 60 4.87 6.71 8.54
N THR A 61 5.65 6.21 9.49
CA THR A 61 7.10 6.02 9.34
C THR A 61 7.48 4.60 8.89
N SER A 62 6.49 3.71 8.79
CA SER A 62 6.70 2.34 8.37
C SER A 62 7.01 2.24 6.87
N TRP A 63 7.63 1.13 6.51
CA TRP A 63 7.88 0.81 5.10
C TRP A 63 6.58 0.55 4.32
N VAL A 64 5.51 0.09 4.98
CA VAL A 64 4.21 -0.16 4.35
C VAL A 64 3.52 1.16 4.05
N ALA A 65 3.48 2.08 5.01
CA ALA A 65 2.90 3.40 4.80
C ALA A 65 3.62 4.15 3.67
N ASP A 66 4.96 4.08 3.65
CA ASP A 66 5.79 4.63 2.56
C ASP A 66 5.45 3.99 1.20
N LEU A 67 5.37 2.65 1.12
CA LEU A 67 4.98 1.92 -0.09
C LEU A 67 3.56 2.29 -0.57
N LEU A 68 2.57 2.28 0.32
CA LEU A 68 1.17 2.58 -0.02
C LEU A 68 1.02 4.04 -0.45
N ASN A 69 1.78 4.95 0.16
CA ASN A 69 1.83 6.35 -0.25
C ASN A 69 2.42 6.49 -1.66
N ALA A 70 3.57 5.85 -1.93
CA ALA A 70 4.17 5.80 -3.26
C ALA A 70 3.22 5.21 -4.33
N HIS A 71 2.45 4.19 -3.98
CA HIS A 71 1.42 3.62 -4.84
C HIS A 71 0.28 4.62 -5.15
N ARG A 72 -0.25 5.33 -4.14
CA ARG A 72 -1.30 6.35 -4.35
C ARG A 72 -0.85 7.45 -5.32
N HIS A 73 0.42 7.81 -5.27
CA HIS A 73 1.01 8.83 -6.13
C HIS A 73 1.12 8.40 -7.60
N LEU A 74 1.00 7.11 -7.92
CA LEU A 74 0.90 6.65 -9.32
C LEU A 74 -0.36 7.16 -10.03
N TYR A 75 -1.40 7.51 -9.26
CA TYR A 75 -2.69 7.95 -9.79
C TYR A 75 -2.91 9.45 -9.68
N LEU A 76 -1.95 10.20 -9.13
CA LEU A 76 -2.03 11.66 -9.07
C LEU A 76 -1.75 12.22 -10.47
N LEU A 77 -2.77 12.86 -11.05
CA LEU A 77 -2.63 13.56 -12.31
C LEU A 77 -1.96 14.92 -12.06
N PRO A 78 -0.99 15.34 -12.91
CA PRO A 78 -0.47 16.70 -12.84
C PRO A 78 -1.60 17.70 -13.02
N VAL A 79 -1.73 18.65 -12.09
CA VAL A 79 -2.74 19.72 -12.18
C VAL A 79 -2.28 20.71 -13.25
N ALA A 80 -2.83 20.61 -14.46
CA ALA A 80 -2.56 21.56 -15.53
C ALA A 80 -3.18 22.93 -15.17
N ARG A 81 -2.36 23.94 -14.87
CA ARG A 81 -2.83 25.33 -14.87
C ARG A 81 -2.96 25.79 -16.33
N ARG A 82 -4.12 26.32 -16.70
CA ARG A 82 -4.26 27.05 -17.97
C ARG A 82 -3.34 28.28 -17.90
N ALA A 83 -2.36 28.34 -18.79
CA ALA A 83 -1.58 29.56 -18.99
C ALA A 83 -2.53 30.68 -19.45
N GLN A 84 -2.42 31.85 -18.82
CA GLN A 84 -3.14 33.06 -19.23
C GLN A 84 -2.58 33.49 -20.59
N MET A 85 -3.46 33.58 -21.60
CA MET A 85 -3.10 33.72 -23.01
C MET A 85 -2.47 35.07 -23.32
N ASP A 86 -1.33 35.06 -24.02
CA ASP A 86 -0.83 36.17 -24.82
C ASP A 86 -1.15 35.86 -26.29
N ALA A 87 -1.77 36.80 -27.01
CA ALA A 87 -2.50 36.52 -28.27
C ALA A 87 -1.62 36.04 -29.45
N ASP A 88 -0.29 36.09 -29.32
CA ASP A 88 0.69 35.81 -30.38
C ASP A 88 1.57 34.58 -30.13
N ARG A 89 1.25 33.73 -29.15
CA ARG A 89 2.07 32.52 -28.83
C ARG A 89 1.27 31.23 -28.81
N LEU A 90 1.92 30.15 -29.26
CA LEU A 90 1.43 28.78 -29.14
C LEU A 90 1.03 28.50 -27.67
N PRO A 91 -0.13 27.86 -27.41
CA PRO A 91 -0.58 27.59 -26.06
C PRO A 91 0.42 26.67 -25.36
N MET A 92 1.17 27.23 -24.42
CA MET A 92 2.09 26.48 -23.57
C MET A 92 1.31 26.03 -22.33
N ILE A 93 1.05 24.73 -22.20
CA ILE A 93 0.48 24.18 -20.97
C ILE A 93 1.60 24.16 -19.93
N ALA A 94 1.55 25.08 -18.98
CA ALA A 94 2.40 25.02 -17.80
C ALA A 94 1.85 23.90 -16.89
N VAL A 95 2.56 22.77 -16.86
CA VAL A 95 2.27 21.68 -15.93
C VAL A 95 3.00 22.02 -14.63
N ASP A 96 2.27 22.62 -13.69
CA ASP A 96 2.75 22.74 -12.31
C ASP A 96 2.64 21.34 -11.68
N ILE A 97 3.78 20.72 -11.38
CA ILE A 97 3.84 19.51 -10.55
C ILE A 97 3.75 19.98 -9.08
N THR A 98 2.66 20.64 -8.73
CA THR A 98 2.39 21.05 -7.35
C THR A 98 1.60 19.96 -6.66
N GLU A 99 2.31 18.98 -6.11
CA GLU A 99 2.02 18.23 -4.88
C GLU A 99 3.05 17.09 -4.74
N ASP A 100 3.39 16.78 -3.48
CA ASP A 100 4.41 15.83 -3.01
C ASP A 100 4.89 14.83 -4.07
N VAL A 101 5.92 15.20 -4.83
CA VAL A 101 6.60 14.24 -5.70
C VAL A 101 7.29 13.25 -4.77
N ILE A 102 6.66 12.10 -4.53
CA ILE A 102 7.32 10.98 -3.87
C ILE A 102 8.33 10.42 -4.86
N ASP A 103 9.52 11.02 -4.83
CA ASP A 103 10.68 10.50 -5.51
C ASP A 103 11.21 9.33 -4.69
N TRP A 104 10.85 8.12 -5.13
CA TRP A 104 11.37 6.88 -4.58
C TRP A 104 12.30 6.25 -5.61
N ASP A 105 13.42 5.71 -5.12
CA ASP A 105 14.47 5.14 -5.94
C ASP A 105 14.46 3.60 -5.92
N LEU A 106 15.39 3.01 -6.65
CA LEU A 106 15.56 1.56 -6.68
C LEU A 106 15.91 0.98 -5.30
N GLN A 107 16.61 1.75 -4.45
CA GLN A 107 17.01 1.31 -3.12
C GLN A 107 15.82 1.19 -2.18
N ARG A 108 14.88 2.15 -2.21
CA ARG A 108 13.61 2.06 -1.48
C ARG A 108 12.77 0.92 -2.00
N ALA A 109 12.67 0.75 -3.31
CA ALA A 109 11.92 -0.34 -3.92
C ALA A 109 12.45 -1.72 -3.47
N HIS A 110 13.78 -1.89 -3.45
CA HIS A 110 14.42 -3.10 -2.97
C HIS A 110 14.16 -3.32 -1.47
N ARG A 111 14.25 -2.27 -0.65
CA ARG A 111 13.94 -2.33 0.78
C ARG A 111 12.50 -2.78 1.03
N TRP A 112 11.51 -2.23 0.32
CA TRP A 112 10.11 -2.66 0.45
C TRP A 112 9.95 -4.13 0.08
N PHE A 113 10.57 -4.58 -1.01
CA PHE A 113 10.54 -5.97 -1.43
C PHE A 113 11.10 -6.91 -0.35
N THR A 114 12.31 -6.64 0.15
CA THR A 114 12.94 -7.45 1.20
C THR A 114 12.10 -7.47 2.47
N LYS A 115 11.53 -6.32 2.88
CA LYS A 115 10.66 -6.27 4.07
C LYS A 115 9.35 -7.01 3.89
N MET A 116 8.78 -7.00 2.69
CA MET A 116 7.60 -7.79 2.37
C MET A 116 7.92 -9.29 2.43
N GLU A 117 9.03 -9.73 1.83
CA GLU A 117 9.47 -11.12 1.85
C GLU A 117 9.71 -11.62 3.28
N GLU A 118 10.51 -10.89 4.07
CA GLU A 118 10.78 -11.19 5.49
C GLU A 118 9.48 -11.30 6.31
N LEU A 119 8.52 -10.40 6.08
CA LEU A 119 7.24 -10.40 6.78
C LEU A 119 6.40 -11.63 6.43
N VAL A 120 6.25 -11.90 5.13
CA VAL A 120 5.42 -13.00 4.62
C VAL A 120 5.99 -14.34 5.07
N GLU A 121 7.30 -14.56 4.94
CA GLU A 121 7.95 -15.79 5.36
C GLU A 121 7.77 -16.02 6.87
N ARG A 122 8.09 -15.00 7.68
CA ARG A 122 7.95 -15.11 9.14
C ARG A 122 6.51 -15.38 9.56
N GLN A 123 5.53 -14.68 8.98
CA GLN A 123 4.12 -14.91 9.33
C GLN A 123 3.64 -16.27 8.84
N ARG A 124 4.04 -16.74 7.66
CA ARG A 124 3.71 -18.09 7.20
C ARG A 124 4.25 -19.17 8.13
N ASP A 125 5.50 -19.04 8.56
CA ASP A 125 6.12 -19.99 9.48
C ASP A 125 5.35 -20.06 10.81
N MET A 126 4.88 -18.92 11.33
CA MET A 126 4.06 -18.87 12.55
C MET A 126 2.64 -19.43 12.34
N MET A 127 2.06 -19.26 11.15
CA MET A 127 0.70 -19.68 10.84
C MET A 127 0.56 -21.17 10.53
N ILE A 128 1.66 -21.88 10.21
CA ILE A 128 1.68 -23.34 10.01
C ILE A 128 1.28 -24.10 11.30
N GLU A 129 1.29 -23.44 12.46
CA GLU A 129 0.96 -24.04 13.75
C GLU A 129 -0.54 -24.00 14.15
N PHE A 130 -1.45 -23.45 13.31
CA PHE A 130 -2.87 -23.19 13.67
C PHE A 130 -3.93 -23.90 12.81
#